data_AF-A0A6C0DNN1-F1
#
_entry.id   AF-A0A6C0DNN1-F1
#
_cell.length_a   1.000
_cell.length_b   1.000
_cell.length_c   1.000
_cell.angle_alpha   90.00
_cell.angle_beta   90.00
_cell.angle_gamma   90.00
#
_symmetry.space_group_name_H-M   'P 1'
#
loop_
_entity.id
_entity.type
_entity.pdbx_description
1 polymer ?
#
loop_
_entity_poly.entity_id
_entity_poly.type
_entity_poly.pdbx_seq_one_letter_code
_entity_poly.pdbx_strand_id
1 'polypeptide(L)'
;MASSGAQKRQTTTAPKSTIISNTIDLKHTEMLNHFQEIEEVTIPKLIAEKAEWKAKVATLKEGQIDEYMDIRDKVLSLQQQIRELRGQKRNYLLDNSKYVFQYFEQKQNISNSVANPVNSSNVLNCFFKIKSPTPDSANLSSEKYAQSKKAYQNYWRNVNNEISTIQDFIVATDVCEICRQGELIPQDEEGILICNNLQCGKFVTYIVDSSKPTNKEPPNEVSYTAYIRLNHFKEILSQFQAKETTQIPEEVIDAIRARIKKERIQDMSLINYDKMRDILRKLGYNKYFEHIQYINSLFGVKPPIMNEELHETLCVLFIEIQKPWAVHCPANRTNFFNYTYTLFQLCVLLDQTQYLPYIPMMKDREKQLEQDMIWKKVCQDLDWEFIPSV
;
A
#
# COMPACT_ATOMS: atom_id res chain seq x y z
N MET A 1 25.97 30.64 41.75
CA MET A 1 26.81 30.35 40.57
C MET A 1 26.84 28.84 40.40
N ALA A 2 26.03 28.31 39.48
CA ALA A 2 26.14 26.93 39.01
C ALA A 2 25.42 26.84 37.67
N SER A 3 26.22 26.60 36.64
CA SER A 3 25.86 26.44 35.24
C SER A 3 25.17 25.09 35.01
N SER A 4 24.13 25.05 34.18
CA SER A 4 23.65 23.79 33.58
C SER A 4 23.45 23.98 32.08
N GLY A 5 24.15 23.15 31.31
CA GLY A 5 24.29 23.23 29.87
C GLY A 5 23.07 22.72 29.12
N ALA A 6 22.77 23.41 28.01
CA ALA A 6 21.81 22.97 27.01
C ALA A 6 22.45 21.90 26.09
N GLN A 7 21.95 20.67 26.16
CA GLN A 7 22.20 19.63 25.16
C GLN A 7 21.19 19.75 24.01
N LYS A 8 21.68 20.15 22.83
CA LYS A 8 20.96 20.08 21.55
C LYS A 8 20.71 18.60 21.19
N ARG A 9 19.45 18.17 21.11
CA ARG A 9 19.07 16.91 20.45
C ARG A 9 19.13 17.08 18.94
N GLN A 10 20.04 16.34 18.32
CA GLN A 10 20.10 16.15 16.87
C GLN A 10 18.89 15.32 16.41
N THR A 11 18.11 15.84 15.47
CA THR A 11 17.05 15.13 14.77
C THR A 11 17.66 14.24 13.70
N THR A 12 17.61 12.93 13.89
CA THR A 12 17.93 11.93 12.87
C THR A 12 16.72 11.76 11.94
N THR A 13 16.86 12.25 10.71
CA THR A 13 15.90 12.04 9.61
C THR A 13 15.99 10.60 9.11
N ALA A 14 14.95 9.79 9.29
CA ALA A 14 14.80 8.51 8.59
C ALA A 14 14.48 8.78 7.10
N PRO A 15 15.05 8.03 6.15
CA PRO A 15 14.79 8.25 4.73
C PRO A 15 13.39 7.74 4.38
N LYS A 16 12.59 8.59 3.71
CA LYS A 16 11.29 8.25 3.14
C LYS A 16 11.50 7.27 1.98
N SER A 17 10.99 6.04 2.08
CA SER A 17 10.89 5.13 0.94
C SER A 17 9.82 5.67 -0.03
N THR A 18 10.30 6.19 -1.16
CA THR A 18 9.45 6.59 -2.28
C THR A 18 9.26 5.34 -3.12
N ILE A 19 8.04 4.81 -3.21
CA ILE A 19 7.71 3.76 -4.19
C ILE A 19 7.68 4.45 -5.54
N ILE A 20 8.85 4.64 -6.14
CA ILE A 20 8.96 5.02 -7.53
C ILE A 20 8.57 3.75 -8.30
N SER A 21 7.55 3.83 -9.14
CA SER A 21 7.22 2.79 -10.12
C SER A 21 8.34 2.72 -11.17
N ASN A 22 9.51 2.23 -10.75
CA ASN A 22 10.66 2.04 -11.60
C ASN A 22 10.38 0.79 -12.43
N THR A 23 10.32 0.94 -13.74
CA THR A 23 10.33 -0.21 -14.66
C THR A 23 11.71 -0.88 -14.62
N ILE A 24 11.79 -2.17 -15.01
CA ILE A 24 13.05 -2.94 -14.98
C ILE A 24 14.15 -2.23 -15.77
N ASP A 25 13.83 -1.57 -16.89
CA ASP A 25 14.77 -0.80 -17.71
C ASP A 25 15.35 0.42 -16.98
N LEU A 26 14.50 1.22 -16.31
CA LEU A 26 14.95 2.38 -15.52
C LEU A 26 15.86 1.93 -14.38
N LYS A 27 15.44 0.91 -13.62
CA LYS A 27 16.23 0.42 -12.48
C LYS A 27 17.53 -0.24 -12.94
N HIS A 28 17.51 -1.00 -14.04
CA HIS A 28 18.72 -1.61 -14.59
C HIS A 28 19.71 -0.53 -15.04
N THR A 29 19.22 0.52 -15.71
CA THR A 29 20.05 1.66 -16.14
C THR A 29 20.65 2.40 -14.94
N GLU A 30 19.85 2.63 -13.89
CA GLU A 30 20.32 3.22 -12.63
C GLU A 30 21.45 2.39 -12.00
N MET A 31 21.30 1.06 -11.95
CA MET A 31 22.33 0.15 -11.43
C MET A 31 23.60 0.18 -12.28
N LEU A 32 23.48 0.20 -13.61
CA LEU A 32 24.65 0.31 -14.49
C LEU A 32 25.40 1.63 -14.30
N ASN A 33 24.69 2.75 -14.20
CA ASN A 33 25.28 4.06 -13.92
C ASN A 33 25.99 4.07 -12.56
N HIS A 34 25.38 3.46 -11.54
CA HIS A 34 25.99 3.33 -10.22
C HIS A 34 27.28 2.50 -10.27
N PHE A 35 27.31 1.40 -11.00
CA PHE A 35 28.54 0.61 -11.16
C PHE A 35 29.61 1.35 -11.95
N GLN A 36 29.22 2.16 -12.94
CA GLN A 36 30.17 3.00 -13.68
C GLN A 36 30.78 4.06 -12.77
N GLU A 37 29.99 4.72 -11.91
CA GLU A 37 30.49 5.66 -10.91
C GLU A 37 31.46 4.98 -9.92
N ILE A 38 31.15 3.75 -9.49
CA ILE A 38 32.05 2.97 -8.64
C ILE A 38 33.38 2.69 -9.34
N GLU A 39 33.35 2.30 -10.62
CA GLU A 39 34.54 1.96 -11.41
C GLU A 39 35.39 3.19 -11.75
N GLU A 40 34.78 4.32 -12.12
CA GLU A 40 35.48 5.53 -12.59
C GLU A 40 35.87 6.49 -11.46
N VAL A 41 35.10 6.53 -10.37
CA VAL A 41 35.28 7.52 -9.29
C VAL A 41 35.71 6.85 -7.99
N THR A 42 34.94 5.90 -7.49
CA THR A 42 35.12 5.38 -6.12
C THR A 42 36.34 4.49 -6.00
N ILE A 43 36.53 3.52 -6.91
CA ILE A 43 37.68 2.61 -6.89
C ILE A 43 39.01 3.39 -7.05
N PRO A 44 39.16 4.33 -7.99
CA PRO A 44 40.38 5.12 -8.11
C PRO A 44 40.69 5.95 -6.86
N LYS A 45 39.67 6.55 -6.23
CA LYS A 45 39.84 7.28 -4.95
C LYS A 45 40.35 6.36 -3.83
N LEU A 46 39.77 5.18 -3.67
CA LEU A 46 40.22 4.20 -2.66
C LEU A 46 41.62 3.66 -2.95
N ILE A 47 42.01 3.53 -4.22
CA ILE A 47 43.38 3.15 -4.60
C ILE A 47 44.37 4.26 -4.24
N ALA A 48 44.03 5.53 -4.49
CA ALA A 48 44.85 6.67 -4.12
C ALA A 48 45.01 6.79 -2.60
N GLU A 49 43.91 6.64 -1.85
CA GLU A 49 43.94 6.66 -0.38
C GLU A 49 44.79 5.52 0.18
N LYS A 50 44.64 4.30 -0.37
CA LYS A 50 45.49 3.16 -0.02
C LYS A 50 46.97 3.44 -0.31
N ALA A 51 47.30 4.13 -1.40
CA ALA A 51 48.67 4.50 -1.73
C ALA A 51 49.23 5.53 -0.74
N GLU A 52 48.42 6.50 -0.32
CA GLU A 52 48.78 7.48 0.70
C GLU A 52 49.06 6.83 2.05
N TRP A 53 48.18 5.93 2.51
CA TRP A 53 48.40 5.17 3.75
C TRP A 53 49.67 4.32 3.69
N LYS A 54 49.94 3.69 2.53
CA LYS A 54 51.21 2.97 2.32
C LYS A 54 52.43 3.87 2.32
N ALA A 55 52.33 5.09 1.80
CA ALA A 55 53.43 6.07 1.84
C ALA A 55 53.71 6.53 3.28
N LYS A 56 52.67 6.69 4.11
CA LYS A 56 52.81 7.01 5.55
C LYS A 56 53.56 5.92 6.32
N VAL A 57 53.46 4.65 5.90
CA VAL A 57 54.25 3.56 6.49
C VAL A 57 55.76 3.79 6.32
N ALA A 58 56.19 4.35 5.18
CA ALA A 58 57.61 4.60 4.90
C ALA A 58 58.20 5.76 5.72
N THR A 59 57.36 6.60 6.33
CA THR A 59 57.79 7.75 7.14
C THR A 59 57.87 7.47 8.65
N LEU A 60 57.48 6.27 9.09
CA LEU A 60 57.47 5.88 10.51
C LEU A 60 58.89 5.59 11.01
N LYS A 61 59.17 5.97 12.27
CA LYS A 61 60.45 5.71 12.94
C LYS A 61 60.42 4.37 13.69
N GLU A 62 61.60 3.79 13.94
CA GLU A 62 61.75 2.60 14.79
C GLU A 62 61.24 2.90 16.21
N GLY A 63 60.08 2.33 16.57
CA GLY A 63 59.42 2.54 17.86
C GLY A 63 57.90 2.77 17.77
N GLN A 64 57.36 3.17 16.61
CA GLN A 64 55.93 3.43 16.40
C GLN A 64 55.17 2.19 15.90
N ILE A 65 55.23 1.09 16.68
CA ILE A 65 54.64 -0.20 16.30
C ILE A 65 53.11 -0.14 16.26
N ASP A 66 52.48 0.58 17.19
CA ASP A 66 51.01 0.70 17.25
C ASP A 66 50.45 1.45 16.03
N GLU A 67 51.08 2.57 15.65
CA GLU A 67 50.69 3.33 14.44
C GLU A 67 50.88 2.51 13.17
N TYR A 68 51.91 1.66 13.11
CA TYR A 68 52.11 0.74 12.00
C TYR A 68 50.98 -0.30 11.89
N MET A 69 50.56 -0.87 13.02
CA MET A 69 49.46 -1.84 13.06
C MET A 69 48.13 -1.20 12.63
N ASP A 70 47.82 0.00 13.09
CA ASP A 70 46.62 0.75 12.69
C ASP A 70 46.58 1.04 11.18
N ILE A 71 47.72 1.45 10.60
CA ILE A 71 47.82 1.72 9.17
C ILE A 71 47.68 0.42 8.37
N ARG A 72 48.26 -0.68 8.85
CA ARG A 72 48.12 -2.00 8.22
C ARG A 72 46.66 -2.45 8.17
N ASP A 73 45.93 -2.30 9.26
CA ASP A 73 44.52 -2.69 9.33
C ASP A 73 43.65 -1.83 8.41
N LYS A 74 43.92 -0.52 8.33
CA LYS A 74 43.28 0.37 7.33
C LYS A 74 43.58 -0.03 5.89
N VAL A 75 44.82 -0.41 5.58
CA VAL A 75 45.18 -0.87 4.24
C VAL A 75 44.49 -2.19 3.89
N LEU A 76 44.29 -3.08 4.87
CA LEU A 76 43.57 -4.35 4.67
C LEU A 76 42.06 -4.12 4.48
N SER A 77 41.45 -3.22 5.25
CA SER A 77 40.03 -2.88 5.10
C SER A 77 39.76 -2.23 3.74
N LEU A 78 40.60 -1.27 3.31
CA LEU A 78 40.51 -0.67 1.97
C LEU A 78 40.69 -1.73 0.85
N GLN A 79 41.57 -2.72 1.04
CA GLN A 79 41.72 -3.83 0.09
C GLN A 79 40.49 -4.73 0.01
N GLN A 80 39.81 -4.96 1.13
CA GLN A 80 38.58 -5.72 1.16
C GLN A 80 37.46 -4.95 0.47
N GLN A 81 37.30 -3.66 0.77
CA GLN A 81 36.31 -2.78 0.13
C GLN A 81 36.49 -2.71 -1.39
N ILE A 82 37.73 -2.54 -1.89
CA ILE A 82 37.99 -2.52 -3.34
C ILE A 82 37.61 -3.87 -3.99
N ARG A 83 37.87 -5.00 -3.32
CA ARG A 83 37.51 -6.33 -3.83
C ARG A 83 36.00 -6.51 -3.87
N GLU A 84 35.30 -6.05 -2.85
CA GLU A 84 33.85 -6.12 -2.75
C GLU A 84 33.17 -5.28 -3.83
N LEU A 85 33.57 -4.01 -3.97
CA LEU A 85 33.06 -3.10 -5.01
C LEU A 85 33.27 -3.64 -6.44
N ARG A 86 34.43 -4.25 -6.71
CA ARG A 86 34.68 -4.92 -8.01
C ARG A 86 33.81 -6.17 -8.21
N GLY A 87 33.38 -6.82 -7.12
CA GLY A 87 32.52 -7.99 -7.15
C GLY A 87 31.04 -7.65 -7.38
N GLN A 88 30.58 -6.49 -6.90
CA GLN A 88 29.17 -6.10 -6.92
C GLN A 88 28.56 -6.11 -8.33
N LYS A 89 29.23 -5.49 -9.31
CA LYS A 89 28.77 -5.49 -10.71
C LYS A 89 28.64 -6.90 -11.29
N ARG A 90 29.63 -7.76 -11.00
CA ARG A 90 29.65 -9.15 -11.48
C ARG A 90 28.49 -9.94 -10.86
N ASN A 91 28.31 -9.86 -9.55
CA ASN A 91 27.25 -10.57 -8.85
C ASN A 91 25.87 -10.11 -9.34
N TYR A 92 25.68 -8.79 -9.47
CA TYR A 92 24.45 -8.23 -10.03
C TYR A 92 24.13 -8.78 -11.42
N LEU A 93 25.11 -8.82 -12.33
CA LEU A 93 24.90 -9.33 -13.68
C LEU A 93 24.65 -10.84 -13.69
N LEU A 94 25.33 -11.62 -12.85
CA LEU A 94 25.09 -13.07 -12.74
C LEU A 94 23.67 -13.37 -12.25
N ASP A 95 23.21 -12.64 -11.24
CA ASP A 95 21.91 -12.89 -10.61
C ASP A 95 20.74 -12.34 -11.43
N ASN A 96 20.95 -11.28 -12.21
CA ASN A 96 19.86 -10.55 -12.88
C ASN A 96 19.85 -10.63 -14.41
N SER A 97 20.94 -11.04 -15.06
CA SER A 97 21.04 -11.07 -16.54
C SER A 97 19.90 -11.84 -17.20
N LYS A 98 19.51 -13.00 -16.64
CA LYS A 98 18.42 -13.82 -17.17
C LYS A 98 17.08 -13.08 -17.18
N TYR A 99 16.77 -12.36 -16.11
CA TYR A 99 15.49 -11.65 -15.97
C TYR A 99 15.46 -10.38 -16.82
N VAL A 100 16.59 -9.67 -16.88
CA VAL A 100 16.75 -8.48 -17.73
C VAL A 100 16.64 -8.86 -19.21
N PHE A 101 17.30 -9.94 -19.64
CA PHE A 101 17.23 -10.43 -21.02
C PHE A 101 15.80 -10.81 -21.40
N GLN A 102 15.13 -11.60 -20.55
CA GLN A 102 13.73 -11.99 -20.77
C GLN A 102 12.80 -10.76 -20.88
N TYR A 103 13.01 -9.72 -20.07
CA TYR A 103 12.24 -8.48 -20.13
C TYR A 103 12.45 -7.73 -21.46
N PHE A 104 13.70 -7.56 -21.90
CA PHE A 104 13.99 -6.86 -23.16
C PHE A 104 13.58 -7.66 -24.39
N GLU A 105 13.68 -8.99 -24.37
CA GLU A 105 13.19 -9.86 -25.44
C GLU A 105 11.66 -9.74 -25.58
N GLN A 106 10.92 -9.72 -24.47
CA GLN A 106 9.49 -9.48 -24.48
C GLN A 106 9.15 -8.08 -25.02
N LYS A 107 9.87 -7.03 -24.59
CA LYS A 107 9.70 -5.66 -25.07
C LYS A 107 10.00 -5.53 -26.58
N GLN A 108 11.02 -6.23 -27.08
CA GLN A 108 11.37 -6.26 -28.50
C GLN A 108 10.32 -7.02 -29.33
N ASN A 109 9.85 -8.17 -28.85
CA ASN A 109 8.79 -8.94 -29.51
C ASN A 109 7.50 -8.12 -29.62
N ILE A 110 7.16 -7.33 -28.59
CA ILE A 110 6.06 -6.38 -28.63
C ILE A 110 6.31 -5.32 -29.71
N SER A 111 7.48 -4.66 -29.71
CA SER A 111 7.82 -3.63 -30.69
C SER A 111 7.78 -4.13 -32.14
N ASN A 112 8.23 -5.37 -32.37
CA ASN A 112 8.21 -6.00 -33.70
C ASN A 112 6.80 -6.44 -34.11
N SER A 113 5.94 -6.83 -33.16
CA SER A 113 4.54 -7.22 -33.43
C SER A 113 3.65 -6.05 -33.86
N VAL A 114 4.00 -4.82 -33.49
CA VAL A 114 3.30 -3.59 -33.91
C VAL A 114 3.42 -3.34 -35.42
N ALA A 115 4.39 -3.95 -36.10
CA ALA A 115 4.54 -3.86 -37.55
C ALA A 115 3.49 -4.66 -38.35
N ASN A 116 2.69 -5.53 -37.70
CA ASN A 116 1.58 -6.27 -38.33
C ASN A 116 0.28 -6.08 -37.51
N PRO A 117 -0.73 -5.36 -38.03
CA PRO A 117 -1.83 -4.81 -37.23
C PRO A 117 -2.89 -5.82 -36.75
N VAL A 118 -2.77 -7.11 -37.10
CA VAL A 118 -3.79 -8.12 -36.76
C VAL A 118 -3.60 -8.72 -35.35
N ASN A 119 -2.39 -8.65 -34.77
CA ASN A 119 -2.07 -9.25 -33.46
C ASN A 119 -1.55 -8.26 -32.39
N SER A 120 -1.39 -6.98 -32.72
CA SER A 120 -0.69 -6.00 -31.89
C SER A 120 -1.47 -5.59 -30.62
N SER A 121 -2.80 -5.63 -30.64
CA SER A 121 -3.63 -5.24 -29.49
C SER A 121 -3.57 -6.27 -28.34
N ASN A 122 -3.51 -7.57 -28.64
CA ASN A 122 -3.50 -8.61 -27.60
C ASN A 122 -2.18 -8.70 -26.83
N VAL A 123 -1.03 -8.45 -27.48
CA VAL A 123 0.28 -8.56 -26.83
C VAL A 123 0.57 -7.34 -25.94
N LEU A 124 0.17 -6.13 -26.38
CA LEU A 124 0.22 -4.91 -25.57
C LEU A 124 -0.70 -4.99 -24.34
N ASN A 125 -1.90 -5.54 -24.52
CA ASN A 125 -2.85 -5.80 -23.45
C ASN A 125 -2.31 -6.79 -22.41
N CYS A 126 -1.61 -7.84 -22.84
CA CYS A 126 -0.92 -8.77 -21.93
C CYS A 126 0.28 -8.14 -21.20
N PHE A 127 0.94 -7.13 -21.77
CA PHE A 127 2.12 -6.50 -21.16
C PHE A 127 1.77 -5.36 -20.19
N PHE A 128 0.75 -4.55 -20.50
CA PHE A 128 0.33 -3.39 -19.68
C PHE A 128 -0.96 -3.63 -18.87
N LYS A 129 -1.50 -4.85 -18.84
CA LYS A 129 -2.80 -5.16 -18.22
C LYS A 129 -3.94 -4.26 -18.71
N ILE A 130 -4.03 -4.02 -20.02
CA ILE A 130 -5.21 -3.38 -20.61
C ILE A 130 -6.15 -4.53 -21.01
N LYS A 131 -7.40 -4.50 -20.56
CA LYS A 131 -8.41 -5.57 -20.77
C LYS A 131 -8.46 -5.96 -22.25
N SER A 132 -7.97 -7.16 -22.60
CA SER A 132 -8.09 -7.69 -23.97
C SER A 132 -9.53 -8.12 -24.25
N PRO A 133 -10.10 -7.80 -25.42
CA PRO A 133 -11.50 -8.10 -25.75
C PRO A 133 -11.77 -9.58 -26.07
N THR A 134 -10.73 -10.45 -26.06
CA THR A 134 -10.86 -11.87 -26.37
C THR A 134 -10.76 -12.76 -25.13
N PRO A 135 -11.64 -13.77 -24.98
CA PRO A 135 -11.71 -14.63 -23.79
C PRO A 135 -10.49 -15.56 -23.59
N ASP A 136 -9.76 -15.88 -24.66
CA ASP A 136 -8.59 -16.78 -24.57
C ASP A 136 -7.32 -16.11 -24.01
N SER A 137 -7.18 -14.79 -24.16
CA SER A 137 -6.07 -14.00 -23.57
C SER A 137 -6.36 -13.49 -22.16
N ALA A 138 -7.58 -13.71 -21.66
CA ALA A 138 -8.05 -13.28 -20.33
C ALA A 138 -7.83 -14.34 -19.23
N ASN A 139 -7.25 -15.51 -19.55
CA ASN A 139 -6.92 -16.51 -18.53
C ASN A 139 -5.69 -16.08 -17.71
N LEU A 140 -5.94 -15.54 -16.52
CA LEU A 140 -4.95 -15.27 -15.45
C LEU A 140 -4.14 -16.52 -15.04
N SER A 141 -4.53 -17.70 -15.50
CA SER A 141 -3.93 -19.03 -15.28
C SER A 141 -2.97 -19.47 -16.40
N SER A 142 -2.68 -18.65 -17.42
CA SER A 142 -1.73 -19.06 -18.45
C SER A 142 -0.31 -19.21 -17.90
N GLU A 143 0.32 -20.36 -18.17
CA GLU A 143 1.66 -20.73 -17.71
C GLU A 143 2.73 -19.68 -18.08
N LYS A 144 2.59 -19.06 -19.26
CA LYS A 144 3.48 -17.99 -19.76
C LYS A 144 3.35 -16.69 -18.96
N TYR A 145 2.15 -16.33 -18.50
CA TYR A 145 1.93 -15.15 -17.67
C TYR A 145 2.46 -15.36 -16.24
N ALA A 146 2.20 -16.54 -15.67
CA ALA A 146 2.77 -16.93 -14.37
C ALA A 146 4.31 -16.90 -14.38
N GLN A 147 4.93 -17.41 -15.45
CA GLN A 147 6.38 -17.40 -15.62
C GLN A 147 6.97 -15.99 -15.76
N SER A 148 6.29 -15.10 -16.49
CA SER A 148 6.73 -13.70 -16.67
C SER A 148 6.56 -12.88 -15.39
N LYS A 149 5.46 -13.07 -14.65
CA LYS A 149 5.23 -12.47 -13.32
C LYS A 149 6.29 -12.94 -12.31
N LYS A 150 6.65 -14.22 -12.32
CA LYS A 150 7.69 -14.78 -11.45
C LYS A 150 9.07 -14.23 -11.79
N ALA A 151 9.40 -14.08 -13.07
CA ALA A 151 10.67 -13.46 -13.51
C ALA A 151 10.76 -11.99 -13.07
N TYR A 152 9.67 -11.23 -13.19
CA TYR A 152 9.58 -9.86 -12.70
C TYR A 152 9.78 -9.79 -11.18
N GLN A 153 9.06 -10.62 -10.42
CA GLN A 153 9.19 -10.69 -8.96
C GLN A 153 10.61 -11.09 -8.52
N ASN A 154 11.25 -12.04 -9.20
CA ASN A 154 12.62 -12.46 -8.88
C ASN A 154 13.65 -11.36 -9.13
N TYR A 155 13.50 -10.57 -10.20
CA TYR A 155 14.36 -9.41 -10.43
C TYR A 155 14.25 -8.40 -9.28
N TRP A 156 13.04 -8.01 -8.90
CA TRP A 156 12.83 -7.06 -7.81
C TRP A 156 13.31 -7.59 -6.45
N ARG A 157 13.15 -8.89 -6.21
CA ARG A 157 13.70 -9.55 -5.03
C ARG A 157 15.23 -9.42 -4.97
N ASN A 158 15.91 -9.65 -6.09
CA ASN A 158 17.36 -9.57 -6.18
C ASN A 158 17.89 -8.12 -6.06
N VAL A 159 17.14 -7.13 -6.55
CA VAL A 159 17.61 -5.74 -6.63
C VAL A 159 17.25 -4.92 -5.39
N ASN A 160 16.05 -5.05 -4.86
CA ASN A 160 15.62 -4.25 -3.71
C ASN A 160 15.91 -4.93 -2.38
N ASN A 161 16.17 -6.24 -2.35
CA ASN A 161 16.25 -7.04 -1.11
C ASN A 161 15.00 -6.84 -0.19
N GLU A 162 13.92 -6.31 -0.74
CA GLU A 162 12.67 -5.99 -0.05
C GLU A 162 11.75 -7.22 -0.14
N ILE A 163 11.41 -7.73 1.04
CA ILE A 163 10.57 -8.91 1.26
C ILE A 163 9.18 -8.63 0.69
N SER A 164 8.92 -9.10 -0.53
CA SER A 164 7.67 -8.78 -1.24
C SER A 164 6.52 -9.72 -0.88
N THR A 165 6.79 -10.89 -0.28
CA THR A 165 5.73 -11.86 0.02
C THR A 165 6.04 -12.66 1.29
N ILE A 166 5.25 -12.45 2.35
CA ILE A 166 5.28 -13.24 3.60
C ILE A 166 4.97 -14.74 3.33
N GLN A 167 4.26 -15.03 2.24
CA GLN A 167 3.82 -16.38 1.85
C GLN A 167 4.94 -17.33 1.43
N ASP A 168 6.15 -16.83 1.11
CA ASP A 168 7.29 -17.68 0.75
C ASP A 168 7.98 -18.32 1.98
N PHE A 169 7.58 -17.93 3.20
CA PHE A 169 8.10 -18.48 4.47
C PHE A 169 7.13 -19.46 5.16
N ILE A 170 6.09 -19.91 4.45
CA ILE A 170 5.19 -20.96 4.98
C ILE A 170 5.94 -22.29 4.90
N VAL A 171 6.61 -22.66 6.00
CA VAL A 171 7.19 -23.99 6.18
C VAL A 171 6.10 -24.92 6.68
N ALA A 172 5.97 -26.09 6.07
CA ALA A 172 5.06 -27.13 6.55
C ALA A 172 5.55 -27.64 7.92
N THR A 173 4.79 -27.36 8.98
CA THR A 173 5.17 -27.62 10.38
C THR A 173 4.87 -29.06 10.84
N ASP A 174 4.34 -29.90 9.96
CA ASP A 174 3.86 -31.26 10.26
C ASP A 174 4.99 -32.30 10.38
N VAL A 175 6.15 -32.05 9.77
CA VAL A 175 7.27 -33.00 9.77
C VAL A 175 8.50 -32.41 10.47
N CYS A 176 9.11 -33.18 11.37
CA CYS A 176 10.35 -32.79 12.05
C CYS A 176 11.50 -32.64 11.05
N GLU A 177 12.02 -31.43 10.88
CA GLU A 177 13.13 -31.12 9.95
C GLU A 177 14.42 -31.89 10.25
N ILE A 178 14.58 -32.34 11.49
CA ILE A 178 15.81 -32.94 11.99
C ILE A 178 15.88 -34.42 11.65
N CYS A 179 14.79 -35.17 11.86
CA CYS A 179 14.76 -36.60 11.56
C CYS A 179 13.99 -36.94 10.28
N ARG A 180 13.19 -36.01 9.74
CA ARG A 180 12.32 -36.15 8.54
C ARG A 180 11.40 -37.38 8.55
N GLN A 181 11.18 -37.96 9.72
CA GLN A 181 10.43 -39.20 9.92
C GLN A 181 9.37 -39.06 11.03
N GLY A 182 9.66 -38.23 12.04
CA GLY A 182 8.73 -37.95 13.13
C GLY A 182 7.84 -36.76 12.84
N GLU A 183 6.62 -36.84 13.34
CA GLU A 183 5.64 -35.75 13.35
C GLU A 183 5.89 -34.84 14.55
N LEU A 184 5.67 -33.54 14.38
CA LEU A 184 5.81 -32.54 15.43
C LEU A 184 4.47 -32.36 16.16
N ILE A 185 4.39 -32.83 17.41
CA ILE A 185 3.20 -32.73 18.26
C ILE A 185 3.26 -31.42 19.05
N PRO A 186 2.28 -30.51 18.92
CA PRO A 186 2.25 -29.27 19.68
C PRO A 186 1.87 -29.50 21.15
N GLN A 187 2.63 -28.87 22.04
CA GLN A 187 2.30 -28.69 23.45
C GLN A 187 2.10 -27.20 23.71
N ASP A 188 0.84 -26.76 23.57
CA ASP A 188 0.45 -25.34 23.56
C ASP A 188 0.76 -24.62 24.88
N GLU A 189 0.69 -25.33 26.01
CA GLU A 189 0.98 -24.79 27.35
C GLU A 189 2.43 -24.34 27.51
N GLU A 190 3.35 -24.97 26.77
CA GLU A 190 4.79 -24.74 26.85
C GLU A 190 5.35 -24.05 25.60
N GLY A 191 4.52 -23.82 24.57
CA GLY A 191 4.94 -23.20 23.30
C GLY A 191 5.99 -24.01 22.54
N ILE A 192 5.92 -25.34 22.61
CA ILE A 192 6.89 -26.25 21.99
C ILE A 192 6.21 -27.30 21.11
N LEU A 193 6.86 -27.65 20.02
CA LEU A 193 6.54 -28.79 19.15
C LEU A 193 7.52 -29.93 19.46
N ILE A 194 7.02 -31.09 19.86
CA ILE A 194 7.84 -32.26 20.21
C ILE A 194 7.75 -33.31 19.11
N CYS A 195 8.91 -33.76 18.62
CA CYS A 195 8.97 -34.84 17.65
C CYS A 195 8.56 -36.19 18.28
N ASN A 196 7.55 -36.87 17.71
CA ASN A 196 7.04 -38.15 18.20
C ASN A 196 7.97 -39.36 17.98
N ASN A 197 9.03 -39.18 17.20
CA ASN A 197 10.04 -40.22 16.98
C ASN A 197 10.93 -40.37 18.23
N LEU A 198 10.88 -41.54 18.86
CA LEU A 198 11.67 -41.94 20.03
C LEU A 198 13.19 -41.81 19.84
N GLN A 199 13.69 -41.89 18.60
CA GLN A 199 15.11 -41.72 18.29
C GLN A 199 15.53 -40.25 18.09
N CYS A 200 14.57 -39.31 17.98
CA CYS A 200 14.83 -37.89 17.79
C CYS A 200 14.49 -37.08 19.04
N GLY A 201 13.25 -37.17 19.53
CA GLY A 201 12.78 -36.53 20.77
C GLY A 201 13.03 -35.01 20.90
N LYS A 202 13.40 -34.33 19.81
CA LYS A 202 13.74 -32.91 19.84
C LYS A 202 12.47 -32.06 19.89
N PHE A 203 12.59 -30.96 20.62
CA PHE A 203 11.56 -29.95 20.73
C PHE A 203 11.98 -28.68 20.00
N VAL A 204 11.03 -28.06 19.30
CA VAL A 204 11.19 -26.77 18.62
C VAL A 204 10.25 -25.79 19.30
N THR A 205 10.78 -24.68 19.80
CA THR A 205 9.95 -23.59 20.33
C THR A 205 9.22 -22.92 19.18
N TYR A 206 7.91 -22.78 19.29
CA TYR A 206 7.10 -22.08 18.32
C TYR A 206 6.25 -21.05 19.03
N ILE A 207 5.97 -19.95 18.34
CA ILE A 207 5.12 -18.91 18.87
C ILE A 207 3.69 -19.44 18.73
N VAL A 208 3.06 -19.76 19.85
CA VAL A 208 1.63 -20.04 19.91
C VAL A 208 0.93 -18.70 19.74
N ASP A 209 0.45 -18.42 18.53
CA ASP A 209 -0.51 -17.34 18.33
C ASP A 209 -1.81 -17.80 18.99
N SER A 210 -1.98 -17.46 20.27
CA SER A 210 -3.19 -17.76 21.00
C SER A 210 -4.32 -17.02 20.28
N SER A 211 -5.08 -17.74 19.47
CA SER A 211 -6.22 -17.24 18.69
C SER A 211 -7.43 -16.94 19.57
N LYS A 212 -7.19 -16.35 20.74
CA LYS A 212 -8.06 -15.40 21.40
C LYS A 212 -7.23 -14.13 21.54
N PRO A 213 -7.52 -13.06 20.78
CA PRO A 213 -6.86 -11.79 21.01
C PRO A 213 -7.16 -11.39 22.46
N THR A 214 -6.16 -11.50 23.32
CA THR A 214 -6.23 -10.90 24.64
C THR A 214 -6.25 -9.41 24.37
N ASN A 215 -7.41 -8.82 24.65
CA ASN A 215 -7.84 -7.46 24.35
C ASN A 215 -7.04 -6.40 25.15
N LYS A 216 -5.71 -6.51 25.19
CA LYS A 216 -4.83 -5.75 26.08
C LYS A 216 -3.46 -5.37 25.50
N GLU A 217 -3.26 -5.44 24.19
CA GLU A 217 -2.24 -4.62 23.55
C GLU A 217 -2.89 -3.80 22.44
N PRO A 218 -2.99 -2.46 22.60
CA PRO A 218 -3.53 -1.63 21.54
C PRO A 218 -2.59 -1.76 20.33
N PRO A 219 -3.13 -2.01 19.13
CA PRO A 219 -2.34 -1.81 17.92
C PRO A 219 -1.81 -0.37 17.96
N ASN A 220 -0.61 -0.12 17.42
CA ASN A 220 -0.06 1.24 17.27
C ASN A 220 -1.20 2.22 16.98
N GLU A 221 -1.43 3.23 17.82
CA GLU A 221 -2.66 4.05 17.79
C GLU A 221 -2.99 4.61 16.41
N VAL A 222 -1.94 4.85 15.61
CA VAL A 222 -1.98 5.30 14.22
C VAL A 222 -2.56 4.25 13.25
N SER A 223 -2.22 2.96 13.40
CA SER A 223 -2.79 1.90 12.55
C SER A 223 -4.23 1.56 12.94
N TYR A 224 -4.55 1.61 14.24
CA TYR A 224 -5.90 1.37 14.75
C TYR A 224 -6.89 2.45 14.27
N THR A 225 -6.52 3.72 14.37
CA THR A 225 -7.37 4.82 13.88
C THR A 225 -7.54 4.81 12.36
N ALA A 226 -6.50 4.44 11.60
CA ALA A 226 -6.61 4.31 10.15
C ALA A 226 -7.57 3.18 9.72
N TYR A 227 -7.52 2.05 10.43
CA TYR A 227 -8.43 0.92 10.23
C TYR A 227 -9.89 1.27 10.55
N ILE A 228 -10.15 1.94 11.68
CA ILE A 228 -11.50 2.39 12.05
C ILE A 228 -12.09 3.31 10.97
N ARG A 229 -11.30 4.27 10.47
CA ARG A 229 -11.75 5.20 9.43
C ARG A 229 -12.10 4.48 8.13
N LEU A 230 -11.30 3.50 7.72
CA LEU A 230 -11.59 2.70 6.53
C LEU A 230 -12.88 1.90 6.68
N ASN A 231 -13.12 1.30 7.85
CA ASN A 231 -14.36 0.56 8.09
C ASN A 231 -15.58 1.49 8.06
N HIS A 232 -15.50 2.65 8.70
CA HIS A 232 -16.58 3.63 8.63
C HIS A 232 -16.82 4.09 7.19
N PHE A 233 -15.78 4.28 6.38
CA PHE A 233 -15.95 4.59 4.96
C PHE A 233 -16.66 3.47 4.19
N LYS A 234 -16.35 2.19 4.46
CA LYS A 234 -17.06 1.03 3.88
C LYS A 234 -18.53 0.97 4.30
N GLU A 235 -18.85 1.35 5.54
CA GLU A 235 -20.23 1.48 6.00
C GLU A 235 -20.97 2.56 5.23
N ILE A 236 -20.35 3.73 5.00
CA ILE A 236 -20.93 4.80 4.18
C ILE A 236 -21.20 4.34 2.75
N LEU A 237 -20.30 3.58 2.13
CA LEU A 237 -20.52 2.97 0.81
C LEU A 237 -21.72 2.00 0.83
N SER A 238 -21.82 1.19 1.88
CA SER A 238 -22.93 0.25 2.06
C SER A 238 -24.27 0.97 2.24
N GLN A 239 -24.32 2.02 3.06
CA GLN A 239 -25.50 2.87 3.25
C GLN A 239 -25.91 3.56 1.95
N PHE A 240 -24.94 4.11 1.21
CA PHE A 240 -25.17 4.77 -0.08
C PHE A 240 -25.83 3.83 -1.10
N GLN A 241 -25.41 2.56 -1.12
CA GLN A 241 -25.96 1.52 -2.00
C GLN A 241 -27.21 0.82 -1.43
N ALA A 242 -27.73 1.26 -0.27
CA ALA A 242 -28.82 0.62 0.46
C ALA A 242 -28.56 -0.88 0.78
N LYS A 243 -27.29 -1.27 0.94
CA LYS A 243 -26.83 -2.62 1.32
C LYS A 243 -26.67 -2.80 2.82
N GLU A 244 -27.32 -1.95 3.60
CA GLU A 244 -27.31 -2.06 5.06
C GLU A 244 -28.34 -3.08 5.57
N THR A 245 -28.08 -3.67 6.74
CA THR A 245 -28.94 -4.68 7.37
C THR A 245 -29.83 -4.10 8.47
N THR A 246 -29.91 -2.77 8.57
CA THR A 246 -30.66 -2.06 9.60
C THR A 246 -32.16 -2.38 9.51
N GLN A 247 -32.74 -2.87 10.61
CA GLN A 247 -34.19 -3.08 10.70
C GLN A 247 -34.88 -1.79 11.10
N ILE A 248 -35.71 -1.26 10.20
CA ILE A 248 -36.53 -0.07 10.45
C ILE A 248 -37.90 -0.54 10.93
N PRO A 249 -38.39 -0.08 12.11
CA PRO A 249 -39.69 -0.48 12.61
C PRO A 249 -40.83 -0.17 11.62
N GLU A 250 -41.79 -1.09 11.49
CA GLU A 250 -42.92 -0.93 10.56
C GLU A 250 -43.73 0.33 10.83
N GLU A 251 -43.88 0.74 12.10
CA GLU A 251 -44.56 1.99 12.48
C GLU A 251 -43.97 3.22 11.79
N VAL A 252 -42.64 3.26 11.64
CA VAL A 252 -41.94 4.37 10.97
C VAL A 252 -42.21 4.33 9.48
N ILE A 253 -42.18 3.15 8.86
CA ILE A 253 -42.47 2.95 7.43
C ILE A 253 -43.92 3.36 7.13
N ASP A 254 -44.86 2.98 7.98
CA ASP A 254 -46.28 3.33 7.84
C ASP A 254 -46.53 4.82 8.05
N ALA A 255 -45.85 5.46 9.00
CA ALA A 255 -45.92 6.91 9.18
C ALA A 255 -45.41 7.66 7.93
N ILE A 256 -44.32 7.18 7.32
CA ILE A 256 -43.78 7.73 6.06
C ILE A 256 -44.80 7.52 4.93
N ARG A 257 -45.36 6.31 4.78
CA ARG A 257 -46.38 5.98 3.78
C ARG A 257 -47.62 6.88 3.91
N ALA A 258 -48.11 7.09 5.13
CA ALA A 258 -49.23 7.97 5.43
C ALA A 258 -48.90 9.43 5.06
N ARG A 259 -47.66 9.88 5.30
CA ARG A 259 -47.22 11.23 4.94
C ARG A 259 -47.14 11.42 3.43
N ILE A 260 -46.57 10.45 2.70
CA ILE A 260 -46.50 10.45 1.22
C ILE A 260 -47.92 10.54 0.64
N LYS A 261 -48.86 9.74 1.17
CA LYS A 261 -50.28 9.79 0.77
C LYS A 261 -50.94 11.13 1.07
N LYS A 262 -50.63 11.74 2.23
CA LYS A 262 -51.13 13.07 2.62
C LYS A 262 -50.61 14.18 1.70
N GLU A 263 -49.35 14.10 1.27
CA GLU A 263 -48.73 15.06 0.34
C GLU A 263 -49.11 14.78 -1.13
N ARG A 264 -49.93 13.75 -1.40
CA ARG A 264 -50.44 13.36 -2.74
C ARG A 264 -49.34 13.15 -3.78
N ILE A 265 -48.20 12.63 -3.36
CA ILE A 265 -47.10 12.30 -4.25
C ILE A 265 -47.51 11.05 -5.05
N GLN A 266 -47.84 11.24 -6.33
CA GLN A 266 -48.22 10.15 -7.24
C GLN A 266 -47.00 9.54 -7.92
N ASP A 267 -45.97 10.35 -8.18
CA ASP A 267 -44.73 9.91 -8.81
C ASP A 267 -43.65 9.68 -7.75
N MET A 268 -43.29 8.40 -7.56
CA MET A 268 -42.28 7.98 -6.58
C MET A 268 -40.86 8.41 -6.98
N SER A 269 -40.62 8.78 -8.25
CA SER A 269 -39.32 9.30 -8.69
C SER A 269 -38.97 10.66 -8.06
N LEU A 270 -39.97 11.39 -7.57
CA LEU A 270 -39.81 12.66 -6.86
C LEU A 270 -39.31 12.48 -5.42
N ILE A 271 -39.31 11.24 -4.91
CA ILE A 271 -38.81 10.91 -3.57
C ILE A 271 -37.28 10.76 -3.66
N ASN A 272 -36.60 11.90 -3.67
CA ASN A 272 -35.14 11.97 -3.57
C ASN A 272 -34.68 12.07 -2.09
N TYR A 273 -33.37 12.13 -1.87
CA TYR A 273 -32.78 12.23 -0.53
C TYR A 273 -33.36 13.41 0.27
N ASP A 274 -33.37 14.61 -0.32
CA ASP A 274 -33.86 15.81 0.36
C ASP A 274 -35.33 15.72 0.73
N LYS A 275 -36.13 15.09 -0.14
CA LYS A 275 -37.57 14.99 0.09
C LYS A 275 -37.89 14.00 1.20
N MET A 276 -37.21 12.86 1.22
CA MET A 276 -37.32 11.92 2.33
C MET A 276 -36.80 12.51 3.65
N ARG A 277 -35.68 13.25 3.60
CA ARG A 277 -35.16 13.98 4.76
C ARG A 277 -36.18 14.97 5.33
N ASP A 278 -36.86 15.71 4.46
CA ASP A 278 -37.93 16.62 4.86
C ASP A 278 -39.12 15.89 5.49
N ILE A 279 -39.53 14.75 4.94
CA ILE A 279 -40.60 13.90 5.49
C ILE A 279 -40.22 13.42 6.89
N LEU A 280 -39.04 12.82 7.05
CA LEU A 280 -38.53 12.32 8.33
C LEU A 280 -38.41 13.45 9.36
N ARG A 281 -37.93 14.65 8.95
CA ARG A 281 -37.86 15.82 9.84
C ARG A 281 -39.25 16.25 10.34
N LYS A 282 -40.25 16.28 9.46
CA LYS A 282 -41.64 16.63 9.83
C LYS A 282 -42.31 15.58 10.73
N LEU A 283 -41.88 14.33 10.64
CA LEU A 283 -42.36 13.23 11.49
C LEU A 283 -41.58 13.13 12.82
N GLY A 284 -40.49 13.88 12.99
CA GLY A 284 -39.63 13.81 14.18
C GLY A 284 -38.63 12.65 14.17
N TYR A 285 -38.45 11.98 13.03
CA TYR A 285 -37.65 10.77 12.86
C TYR A 285 -36.22 11.06 12.38
N ASN A 286 -35.55 12.03 13.03
CA ASN A 286 -34.21 12.48 12.65
C ASN A 286 -33.13 11.39 12.74
N LYS A 287 -33.31 10.40 13.61
CA LYS A 287 -32.38 9.28 13.81
C LYS A 287 -32.22 8.37 12.57
N TYR A 288 -33.11 8.48 11.59
CA TYR A 288 -33.06 7.68 10.36
C TYR A 288 -32.50 8.43 9.15
N PHE A 289 -31.89 9.60 9.34
CA PHE A 289 -31.32 10.36 8.22
C PHE A 289 -30.17 9.64 7.51
N GLU A 290 -29.44 8.78 8.20
CA GLU A 290 -28.35 7.97 7.62
C GLU A 290 -28.90 6.81 6.78
N HIS A 291 -30.14 6.39 7.05
CA HIS A 291 -30.82 5.27 6.38
C HIS A 291 -31.75 5.72 5.25
N ILE A 292 -31.69 6.98 4.81
CA ILE A 292 -32.65 7.53 3.83
C ILE A 292 -32.63 6.74 2.52
N GLN A 293 -31.45 6.33 2.06
CA GLN A 293 -31.26 5.60 0.81
C GLN A 293 -31.91 4.23 0.88
N TYR A 294 -31.75 3.55 2.01
CA TYR A 294 -32.43 2.29 2.29
C TYR A 294 -33.94 2.47 2.40
N ILE A 295 -34.42 3.47 3.14
CA ILE A 295 -35.86 3.79 3.24
C ILE A 295 -36.45 4.05 1.86
N ASN A 296 -35.79 4.86 1.02
CA ASN A 296 -36.21 5.15 -0.34
C ASN A 296 -36.32 3.88 -1.19
N SER A 297 -35.42 2.91 -0.99
CA SER A 297 -35.48 1.62 -1.69
C SER A 297 -36.74 0.81 -1.35
N LEU A 298 -37.24 0.91 -0.11
CA LEU A 298 -38.49 0.26 0.33
C LEU A 298 -39.74 0.84 -0.36
N PHE A 299 -39.66 2.08 -0.84
CA PHE A 299 -40.74 2.75 -1.58
C PHE A 299 -40.57 2.64 -3.11
N GLY A 300 -39.60 1.84 -3.60
CA GLY A 300 -39.40 1.57 -5.02
C GLY A 300 -38.43 2.50 -5.74
N VAL A 301 -37.73 3.38 -5.01
CA VAL A 301 -36.66 4.22 -5.58
C VAL A 301 -35.38 3.39 -5.65
N LYS A 302 -34.86 3.16 -6.86
CA LYS A 302 -33.64 2.35 -7.02
C LYS A 302 -32.43 3.08 -6.43
N PRO A 303 -31.66 2.45 -5.51
CA PRO A 303 -30.45 3.03 -4.98
C PRO A 303 -29.34 3.05 -6.05
N PRO A 304 -28.38 3.98 -5.96
CA PRO A 304 -27.19 3.94 -6.80
C PRO A 304 -26.37 2.68 -6.52
N ILE A 305 -25.96 1.97 -7.58
CA ILE A 305 -25.12 0.77 -7.46
C ILE A 305 -23.75 1.07 -8.07
N MET A 306 -22.71 0.89 -7.26
CA MET A 306 -21.31 0.87 -7.69
C MET A 306 -20.87 -0.58 -7.95
N ASN A 307 -20.05 -0.78 -8.98
CA ASN A 307 -19.42 -2.07 -9.25
C ASN A 307 -18.28 -2.35 -8.25
N GLU A 308 -17.83 -3.60 -8.20
CA GLU A 308 -16.80 -4.04 -7.25
C GLU A 308 -15.45 -3.35 -7.50
N GLU A 309 -15.06 -3.17 -8.77
CA GLU A 309 -13.83 -2.47 -9.18
C GLU A 309 -13.81 -1.01 -8.67
N LEU A 310 -14.92 -0.26 -8.80
CA LEU A 310 -15.02 1.09 -8.26
C LEU A 310 -14.99 1.10 -6.74
N HIS A 311 -15.65 0.14 -6.09
CA HIS A 311 -15.67 0.03 -4.64
C HIS A 311 -14.27 -0.20 -4.05
N GLU A 312 -13.49 -1.11 -4.65
CA GLU A 312 -12.10 -1.36 -4.27
C GLU A 312 -11.22 -0.13 -4.54
N THR A 313 -11.38 0.51 -5.69
CA THR A 313 -10.63 1.72 -6.06
C THR A 313 -10.89 2.84 -5.06
N LEU A 314 -12.16 3.10 -4.70
CA LEU A 314 -12.52 4.10 -3.69
C LEU A 314 -11.89 3.79 -2.32
N CYS A 315 -11.83 2.52 -1.91
CA CYS A 315 -11.17 2.11 -0.67
C CYS A 315 -9.66 2.38 -0.70
N VAL A 316 -9.00 2.10 -1.82
CA VAL A 316 -7.56 2.36 -2.00
C VAL A 316 -7.29 3.87 -1.93
N LEU A 317 -8.03 4.67 -2.70
CA LEU A 317 -7.88 6.13 -2.66
C LEU A 317 -8.16 6.70 -1.26
N PHE A 318 -9.15 6.14 -0.55
CA PHE A 318 -9.43 6.53 0.84
C PHE A 318 -8.25 6.24 1.78
N ILE A 319 -7.49 5.16 1.58
CA ILE A 319 -6.29 4.85 2.36
C ILE A 319 -5.18 5.88 2.03
N GLU A 320 -5.00 6.20 0.76
CA GLU A 320 -3.93 7.10 0.31
C GLU A 320 -4.09 8.53 0.87
N ILE A 321 -5.32 9.04 0.98
CA ILE A 321 -5.56 10.38 1.52
C ILE A 321 -5.29 10.52 3.03
N GLN A 322 -5.28 9.43 3.80
CA GLN A 322 -5.17 9.53 5.27
C GLN A 322 -3.83 10.12 5.71
N LYS A 323 -2.74 9.76 5.02
CA LYS A 323 -1.39 10.20 5.36
C LYS A 323 -1.14 11.68 5.01
N PRO A 324 -1.41 12.16 3.78
CA PRO A 324 -1.32 13.59 3.46
C PRO A 324 -2.28 14.43 4.31
N TRP A 325 -3.48 13.93 4.61
CA TRP A 325 -4.40 14.63 5.49
C TRP A 325 -3.79 14.86 6.89
N ALA A 326 -3.13 13.85 7.47
CA ALA A 326 -2.50 13.99 8.79
C ALA A 326 -1.36 15.03 8.79
N VAL A 327 -0.67 15.23 7.66
CA VAL A 327 0.40 16.23 7.49
C VAL A 327 -0.19 17.64 7.37
N HIS A 328 -1.29 17.80 6.63
CA HIS A 328 -1.90 19.10 6.33
C HIS A 328 -3.02 19.52 7.27
N CYS A 329 -3.39 18.67 8.23
CA CYS A 329 -4.46 18.94 9.19
C CYS A 329 -4.09 20.17 10.06
N PRO A 330 -4.95 21.21 10.09
CA PRO A 330 -4.74 22.37 10.95
C PRO A 330 -4.70 22.00 12.44
N ALA A 331 -3.87 22.68 13.24
CA ALA A 331 -3.72 22.39 14.67
C ALA A 331 -5.01 22.59 15.49
N ASN A 332 -5.95 23.39 15.00
CA ASN A 332 -7.27 23.60 15.61
C ASN A 332 -8.30 22.51 15.23
N ARG A 333 -7.95 21.56 14.37
CA ARG A 333 -8.82 20.47 13.90
C ARG A 333 -8.20 19.12 14.21
N THR A 334 -9.02 18.22 14.77
CA THR A 334 -8.65 16.82 15.05
C THR A 334 -9.47 15.83 14.23
N ASN A 335 -10.64 16.24 13.72
CA ASN A 335 -11.55 15.39 12.98
C ASN A 335 -11.15 15.25 11.51
N PHE A 336 -11.21 14.01 11.01
CA PHE A 336 -11.01 13.68 9.60
C PHE A 336 -11.99 14.43 8.67
N PHE A 337 -11.79 14.32 7.35
CA PHE A 337 -12.80 14.75 6.39
C PHE A 337 -14.17 14.13 6.72
N ASN A 338 -15.23 14.86 6.39
CA ASN A 338 -16.57 14.28 6.43
C ASN A 338 -16.64 13.18 5.36
N TYR A 339 -17.16 12.01 5.71
CA TYR A 339 -17.11 10.85 4.83
C TYR A 339 -17.98 10.99 3.57
N THR A 340 -19.11 11.70 3.63
CA THR A 340 -19.93 11.94 2.43
C THR A 340 -19.26 12.97 1.51
N TYR A 341 -18.57 13.97 2.08
CA TYR A 341 -17.69 14.88 1.33
C TYR A 341 -16.53 14.13 0.68
N THR A 342 -15.85 13.23 1.41
CA THR A 342 -14.76 12.42 0.87
C THR A 342 -15.24 11.55 -0.28
N LEU A 343 -16.39 10.88 -0.13
CA LEU A 343 -16.99 10.08 -1.19
C LEU A 343 -17.28 10.93 -2.44
N PHE A 344 -17.86 12.13 -2.26
CA PHE A 344 -18.13 13.07 -3.34
C PHE A 344 -16.84 13.41 -4.11
N GLN A 345 -15.80 13.82 -3.40
CA GLN A 345 -14.52 14.21 -4.02
C GLN A 345 -13.83 13.05 -4.73
N LEU A 346 -13.87 11.84 -4.15
CA LEU A 346 -13.31 10.65 -4.80
C LEU A 346 -14.09 10.26 -6.07
N CYS A 347 -15.42 10.41 -6.06
CA CYS A 347 -16.23 10.22 -7.27
C CYS A 347 -15.91 11.26 -8.35
N VAL A 348 -15.68 12.53 -7.97
CA VAL A 348 -15.26 13.59 -8.89
C VAL A 348 -13.89 13.29 -9.51
N LEU A 349 -12.91 12.83 -8.72
CA LEU A 349 -11.58 12.42 -9.20
C LEU A 349 -11.62 11.25 -10.19
N LEU A 350 -12.55 10.32 -10.00
CA LEU A 350 -12.73 9.16 -10.87
C LEU A 350 -13.68 9.42 -12.06
N ASP A 351 -14.09 10.67 -12.27
CA ASP A 351 -15.06 11.10 -13.29
C ASP A 351 -16.41 10.34 -13.19
N GLN A 352 -16.80 9.93 -11.98
CA GLN A 352 -18.04 9.20 -11.71
C GLN A 352 -19.18 10.17 -11.35
N THR A 353 -19.48 11.09 -12.27
CA THR A 353 -20.45 12.17 -12.07
C THR A 353 -21.90 11.69 -11.84
N GLN A 354 -22.23 10.48 -12.29
CA GLN A 354 -23.58 9.90 -12.16
C GLN A 354 -24.01 9.67 -10.69
N TYR A 355 -23.07 9.55 -9.77
CA TYR A 355 -23.38 9.30 -8.35
C TYR A 355 -23.55 10.58 -7.53
N LEU A 356 -22.99 11.70 -8.00
CA LEU A 356 -22.95 12.97 -7.26
C LEU A 356 -24.33 13.48 -6.79
N PRO A 357 -25.43 13.39 -7.59
CA PRO A 357 -26.75 13.84 -7.15
C PRO A 357 -27.33 13.06 -5.96
N TYR A 358 -26.83 11.85 -5.70
CA TYR A 358 -27.31 10.99 -4.64
C TYR A 358 -26.51 11.15 -3.34
N ILE A 359 -25.36 11.84 -3.39
CA ILE A 359 -24.47 12.01 -2.24
C ILE A 359 -24.95 13.22 -1.43
N PRO A 360 -25.31 13.03 -0.15
CA PRO A 360 -25.80 14.12 0.67
C PRO A 360 -24.65 15.03 1.12
N MET A 361 -24.51 16.16 0.42
CA MET A 361 -23.53 17.20 0.74
C MET A 361 -23.93 18.00 1.99
N MET A 362 -22.91 18.56 2.65
CA MET A 362 -23.11 19.43 3.81
C MET A 362 -23.82 20.72 3.39
N LYS A 363 -24.72 21.23 4.23
CA LYS A 363 -25.43 22.51 3.98
C LYS A 363 -24.60 23.74 4.33
N ASP A 364 -23.60 23.57 5.18
CA ASP A 364 -22.77 24.65 5.73
C ASP A 364 -21.60 24.93 4.77
N ARG A 365 -21.72 26.03 4.01
CA ARG A 365 -20.78 26.40 2.96
C ARG A 365 -19.38 26.71 3.50
N GLU A 366 -19.29 27.30 4.69
CA GLU A 366 -18.00 27.63 5.30
C GLU A 366 -17.24 26.35 5.68
N LYS A 367 -17.93 25.39 6.30
CA LYS A 367 -17.32 24.08 6.63
C LYS A 367 -16.94 23.26 5.40
N GLN A 368 -17.66 23.42 4.30
CA GLN A 368 -17.30 22.79 3.03
C GLN A 368 -16.05 23.43 2.45
N LEU A 369 -15.96 24.76 2.45
CA LEU A 369 -14.79 25.50 1.98
C LEU A 369 -13.54 25.20 2.82
N GLU A 370 -13.67 25.06 4.14
CA GLU A 370 -12.58 24.60 4.99
C GLU A 370 -12.07 23.21 4.61
N GLN A 371 -12.97 22.29 4.22
CA GLN A 371 -12.59 20.97 3.75
C GLN A 371 -11.93 21.02 2.36
N ASP A 372 -12.45 21.81 1.43
CA ASP A 372 -11.84 22.05 0.11
C ASP A 372 -10.41 22.59 0.26
N MET A 373 -10.15 23.49 1.20
CA MET A 373 -8.81 24.04 1.44
C MET A 373 -7.80 23.00 1.92
N ILE A 374 -8.22 22.04 2.76
CA ILE A 374 -7.36 20.93 3.19
C ILE A 374 -7.22 19.91 2.04
N TRP A 375 -8.33 19.62 1.35
CA TRP A 375 -8.37 18.70 0.21
C TRP A 375 -7.42 19.15 -0.90
N LYS A 376 -7.37 20.45 -1.21
CA LYS A 376 -6.43 21.02 -2.17
C LYS A 376 -4.97 20.69 -1.85
N LYS A 377 -4.58 20.74 -0.58
CA LYS A 377 -3.22 20.39 -0.15
C LYS A 377 -2.97 18.89 -0.23
N VAL A 378 -3.97 18.08 0.12
CA VAL A 378 -3.91 16.62 -0.02
C VAL A 378 -3.75 16.21 -1.49
N CYS A 379 -4.51 16.82 -2.40
CA CYS A 379 -4.37 16.61 -3.84
C CYS A 379 -2.98 17.01 -4.34
N GLN A 380 -2.43 18.14 -3.87
CA GLN A 380 -1.07 18.57 -4.22
C GLN A 380 0.01 17.57 -3.77
N ASP A 381 -0.13 16.97 -2.59
CA ASP A 381 0.82 15.97 -2.08
C ASP A 381 0.75 14.63 -2.82
N LEU A 382 -0.41 14.30 -3.37
CA LEU A 382 -0.67 13.06 -4.11
C LEU A 382 -0.55 13.23 -5.63
N ASP A 383 -0.20 14.42 -6.11
CA ASP A 383 -0.22 14.81 -7.53
C ASP A 383 -1.58 14.56 -8.22
N TRP A 384 -2.67 14.76 -7.48
CA TRP A 384 -4.06 14.65 -7.98
C TRP A 384 -4.61 15.99 -8.45
N GLU A 385 -5.51 15.94 -9.43
CA GLU A 385 -6.22 17.13 -9.89
C GLU A 385 -7.20 17.62 -8.82
N PHE A 386 -7.03 18.87 -8.37
CA PHE A 386 -7.97 19.48 -7.42
C PHE A 386 -9.17 20.07 -8.16
N ILE A 387 -10.36 19.54 -7.88
CA ILE A 387 -11.63 20.07 -8.37
C ILE A 387 -12.39 20.66 -7.16
N PRO A 388 -12.69 21.97 -7.15
CA PRO A 388 -13.41 22.59 -6.04
C PRO A 388 -14.86 22.09 -6.00
N SER A 389 -15.40 21.89 -4.80
CA SER A 389 -16.80 21.49 -4.62
C SER A 389 -17.76 22.66 -4.40
N VAL A 390 -17.23 23.88 -4.23
CA VAL A 390 -17.96 25.12 -3.88
C VAL A 390 -17.52 26.34 -4.68
#